data_AF-A0A4R4ZDL6-F1
#
_entry.id   AF-A0A4R4ZDL6-F1
#
_cell.length_a   1.000
_cell.length_b   1.000
_cell.length_c   1.000
_cell.angle_alpha   90.00
_cell.angle_beta   90.00
_cell.angle_gamma   90.00
#
_symmetry.space_group_name_H-M   'P 1'
#
loop_
_entity.id
_entity.type
_entity.pdbx_description
1 polymer ?
#
loop_
_entity_poly.entity_id
_entity_poly.type
_entity_poly.pdbx_seq_one_letter_code
_entity_poly.pdbx_strand_id
1 'polypeptide(L)'
;MRMVKAETSDLKAAGSTVVSAAESLRGTTDGLVLDSAARDMTGSITAALLPSFAAEWRQNVQQLAAAVRTTGEHLQAAATVYSALDRSAAEMLADLELAVLGGGE
;
A
#
# COMPACT_ATOMS: atom_id res chain seq x y z
N MET A 1 12.46 6.40 21.92
CA MET A 1 12.63 5.20 21.08
C MET A 1 11.39 4.29 20.97
N ARG A 2 10.59 4.03 22.02
CA ARG A 2 9.36 3.20 21.90
C ARG A 2 8.29 3.75 20.94
N MET A 3 8.15 5.07 20.84
CA MET A 3 7.16 5.74 19.99
C MET A 3 7.47 5.57 18.50
N VAL A 4 8.73 5.78 18.09
CA VAL A 4 9.18 5.63 16.70
C VAL A 4 9.05 4.19 16.20
N LYS A 5 9.30 3.19 17.06
CA LYS A 5 9.05 1.77 16.75
C LYS A 5 7.57 1.43 16.58
N ALA A 6 6.68 2.04 17.36
CA ALA A 6 5.24 1.87 17.22
C ALA A 6 4.74 2.48 15.90
N GLU A 7 5.16 3.72 15.61
CA GLU A 7 4.78 4.43 14.38
C GLU A 7 5.28 3.73 13.10
N THR A 8 6.49 3.15 13.12
CA THR A 8 7.00 2.36 11.99
C THR A 8 6.30 1.01 11.83
N SER A 9 5.86 0.38 12.91
CA SER A 9 5.04 -0.83 12.87
C SER A 9 3.66 -0.53 12.27
N ASP A 10 3.03 0.57 12.70
CA ASP A 10 1.72 0.99 12.22
C ASP A 10 1.75 1.37 10.74
N LEU A 11 2.82 2.05 10.28
CA LEU A 11 3.04 2.36 8.87
C LEU A 11 3.18 1.11 7.99
N LYS A 12 3.90 0.08 8.47
CA LYS A 12 4.01 -1.20 7.75
C LYS A 12 2.68 -1.94 7.68
N ALA A 13 1.93 -1.96 8.79
CA ALA A 13 0.60 -2.58 8.85
C ALA A 13 -0.39 -1.86 7.92
N ALA A 14 -0.39 -0.53 7.91
CA ALA A 14 -1.19 0.28 7.00
C ALA A 14 -0.80 0.00 5.54
N GLY A 15 0.49 0.00 5.21
CA GLY A 15 0.97 -0.33 3.86
C GLY A 15 0.56 -1.72 3.39
N SER A 16 0.67 -2.74 4.25
CA SER A 16 0.22 -4.10 3.93
C SER A 16 -1.30 -4.16 3.70
N THR A 17 -2.09 -3.49 4.54
CA THR A 17 -3.55 -3.46 4.42
C THR A 17 -3.97 -2.82 3.10
N VAL A 18 -3.32 -1.72 2.74
CA VAL A 18 -3.53 -0.98 1.49
C VAL A 18 -3.19 -1.83 0.27
N VAL A 19 -2.07 -2.56 0.30
CA VAL A 19 -1.70 -3.49 -0.79
C VAL A 19 -2.71 -4.63 -0.92
N SER A 20 -3.13 -5.25 0.18
CA SER A 20 -4.15 -6.32 0.15
C SER A 20 -5.51 -5.82 -0.34
N ALA A 21 -5.88 -4.58 -0.02
CA ALA A 21 -7.09 -3.95 -0.54
C ALA A 21 -7.00 -3.71 -2.06
N ALA A 22 -5.84 -3.29 -2.58
CA ALA A 22 -5.61 -3.15 -4.02
C ALA A 22 -5.72 -4.49 -4.76
N GLU A 23 -5.16 -5.57 -4.18
CA GLU A 23 -5.27 -6.93 -4.74
C GLU A 23 -6.71 -7.43 -4.72
N SER A 24 -7.46 -7.16 -3.64
CA SER A 24 -8.88 -7.49 -3.54
C SER A 24 -9.74 -6.75 -4.55
N LEU A 25 -9.49 -5.44 -4.74
CA LEU A 25 -10.12 -4.63 -5.79
C LEU A 25 -9.89 -5.23 -7.18
N ARG A 26 -8.64 -5.61 -7.48
CA ARG A 26 -8.26 -6.24 -8.75
C ARG A 26 -8.97 -7.58 -8.96
N GLY A 27 -9.01 -8.43 -7.93
CA GLY A 27 -9.70 -9.73 -7.99
C GLY A 27 -11.22 -9.61 -8.13
N THR A 28 -11.83 -8.56 -7.59
CA THR A 28 -13.28 -8.31 -7.73
C THR A 28 -13.65 -7.91 -9.16
N THR A 29 -12.76 -7.21 -9.87
CA THR A 29 -12.96 -6.85 -11.28
C THR A 29 -12.86 -8.00 -12.27
N ASP A 30 -12.04 -9.01 -11.97
CA ASP A 30 -11.83 -10.17 -12.85
C ASP A 30 -13.05 -11.12 -12.88
N GLY A 31 -14.06 -10.88 -12.04
CA GLY A 31 -15.29 -11.68 -11.95
C GLY A 31 -16.60 -10.90 -12.11
N LEU A 32 -16.56 -9.65 -12.56
CA LEU A 32 -17.74 -8.79 -12.52
C LEU A 32 -18.88 -9.26 -13.45
N VAL A 33 -20.08 -9.19 -12.85
CA VAL A 33 -21.44 -9.39 -13.36
C VAL A 33 -21.74 -8.69 -14.70
N LEU A 34 -20.85 -7.83 -15.20
CA LEU A 34 -21.03 -7.13 -16.47
C LEU A 34 -20.95 -8.06 -17.68
N ASP A 35 -20.09 -9.09 -17.65
CA ASP A 35 -20.01 -10.07 -18.75
C ASP A 35 -21.24 -10.99 -18.76
N SER A 36 -21.82 -11.30 -17.60
CA SER A 36 -23.09 -12.04 -17.49
C SER A 36 -24.30 -11.15 -17.81
N ALA A 37 -24.35 -9.91 -17.32
CA ALA A 37 -25.40 -8.94 -17.65
C ALA A 37 -25.41 -8.59 -19.14
N ALA A 38 -24.24 -8.54 -19.80
CA ALA A 38 -24.16 -8.33 -21.25
C ALA A 38 -24.75 -9.51 -22.04
N ARG A 39 -24.60 -10.75 -21.55
CA ARG A 39 -25.26 -11.93 -22.16
C ARG A 39 -26.78 -11.89 -21.97
N ASP A 40 -27.25 -11.51 -20.79
CA ASP A 40 -28.68 -11.50 -20.46
C ASP A 40 -29.45 -10.35 -21.13
N MET A 41 -28.78 -9.28 -21.57
CA MET A 41 -29.40 -8.11 -22.22
C MET A 41 -29.36 -8.14 -23.76
N THR A 42 -29.10 -9.30 -24.36
CA THR A 42 -28.99 -9.46 -25.82
C THR A 42 -30.21 -8.89 -26.57
N GLY A 43 -29.99 -7.89 -27.43
CA GLY A 43 -31.03 -7.21 -28.21
C GLY A 43 -31.28 -5.73 -27.87
N SER A 44 -30.68 -5.21 -26.79
CA SER A 44 -30.73 -3.79 -26.43
C SER A 44 -29.48 -3.01 -26.92
N ILE A 45 -29.64 -1.74 -27.29
CA ILE A 45 -28.52 -0.80 -27.53
C ILE A 45 -27.56 -0.76 -26.32
N THR A 46 -28.10 -0.92 -25.11
CA THR A 46 -27.31 -0.97 -23.88
C THR A 46 -26.35 -2.16 -23.85
N ALA A 47 -26.74 -3.31 -24.41
CA ALA A 47 -25.88 -4.51 -24.48
C ALA A 47 -24.67 -4.32 -25.39
N ALA A 48 -24.76 -3.44 -26.40
CA ALA A 48 -23.62 -3.09 -27.24
C ALA A 48 -22.59 -2.18 -26.55
N LEU A 49 -23.01 -1.38 -25.56
CA LEU A 49 -22.18 -0.44 -24.81
C LEU A 49 -21.59 -1.04 -23.52
N LEU A 50 -22.18 -2.13 -23.03
CA LEU A 50 -21.76 -2.86 -21.84
C LEU A 50 -20.29 -3.33 -21.90
N PRO A 51 -19.79 -3.92 -23.01
CA PRO A 51 -18.39 -4.32 -23.11
C PRO A 51 -17.40 -3.17 -23.00
N SER A 52 -17.69 -2.01 -23.63
CA SER A 52 -16.84 -0.82 -23.53
C SER A 52 -16.84 -0.25 -22.12
N PHE A 53 -18.00 -0.19 -21.46
CA PHE A 53 -18.10 0.27 -20.08
C PHE A 53 -17.38 -0.68 -19.12
N ALA A 54 -17.51 -1.99 -19.32
CA ALA A 54 -16.79 -2.99 -18.53
C ALA A 54 -15.27 -2.87 -18.72
N ALA A 55 -14.80 -2.62 -19.94
CA ALA A 55 -13.39 -2.38 -20.21
C ALA A 55 -12.87 -1.11 -19.53
N GLU A 56 -13.61 0.00 -19.62
CA GLU A 56 -13.26 1.27 -18.97
C GLU A 56 -13.27 1.14 -17.44
N TRP A 57 -14.28 0.46 -16.88
CA TRP A 57 -14.34 0.15 -15.45
C TRP A 57 -13.14 -0.69 -15.00
N ARG A 58 -12.81 -1.77 -15.71
CA ARG A 58 -11.63 -2.60 -15.40
C ARG A 58 -10.35 -1.75 -15.43
N GLN A 59 -10.20 -0.90 -16.44
CA GLN A 59 -9.05 -0.01 -16.55
C GLN A 59 -8.96 0.96 -15.37
N ASN A 60 -10.07 1.61 -14.99
CA ASN A 60 -10.12 2.55 -13.87
C ASN A 60 -9.81 1.86 -12.53
N VAL A 61 -10.33 0.65 -12.31
CA VAL A 61 -10.02 -0.14 -11.11
C VAL A 61 -8.56 -0.58 -11.09
N GLN A 62 -7.98 -0.97 -12.23
CA GLN A 62 -6.56 -1.30 -12.32
C GLN A 62 -5.66 -0.10 -12.02
N GLN A 63 -6.02 1.09 -12.54
CA GLN A 63 -5.30 2.33 -12.24
C GLN A 63 -5.41 2.70 -10.76
N LEU A 64 -6.60 2.58 -10.17
CA LEU A 64 -6.80 2.80 -8.74
C LEU A 64 -5.99 1.81 -7.90
N ALA A 65 -6.05 0.53 -8.22
CA ALA A 65 -5.28 -0.51 -7.52
C ALA A 65 -3.76 -0.25 -7.61
N ALA A 66 -3.27 0.19 -8.78
CA ALA A 66 -1.87 0.58 -8.94
C ALA A 66 -1.49 1.77 -8.06
N ALA A 67 -2.31 2.83 -8.03
CA ALA A 67 -2.08 4.00 -7.19
C ALA A 67 -2.06 3.64 -5.70
N VAL A 68 -3.04 2.84 -5.26
CA VAL A 68 -3.15 2.34 -3.88
C VAL A 68 -1.92 1.50 -3.51
N ARG A 69 -1.46 0.61 -4.39
CA ARG A 69 -0.23 -0.16 -4.18
C ARG A 69 0.99 0.74 -4.00
N THR A 70 1.17 1.74 -4.88
CA THR A 70 2.27 2.71 -4.78
C THR A 70 2.24 3.47 -3.45
N THR A 71 1.06 3.85 -2.95
CA THR A 71 0.93 4.44 -1.62
C THR A 71 1.41 3.48 -0.53
N GLY A 72 1.02 2.20 -0.59
CA GLY A 72 1.48 1.18 0.35
C GLY A 72 3.00 0.99 0.34
N GLU A 73 3.61 0.96 -0.85
CA GLU A 73 5.07 0.89 -1.03
C GLU A 73 5.78 2.11 -0.44
N HIS A 74 5.24 3.31 -0.63
CA HIS A 74 5.79 4.53 -0.02
C HIS A 74 5.72 4.51 1.52
N LEU A 75 4.63 4.01 2.10
CA LEU A 75 4.51 3.88 3.55
C LEU A 75 5.54 2.89 4.11
N GLN A 76 5.78 1.77 3.41
CA GLN A 76 6.80 0.80 3.80
C GLN A 76 8.23 1.34 3.65
N ALA A 77 8.50 2.10 2.58
CA ALA A 77 9.78 2.76 2.37
C ALA A 77 10.04 3.80 3.47
N ALA A 78 9.06 4.65 3.78
CA ALA A 78 9.14 5.61 4.88
C ALA A 78 9.42 4.90 6.22
N ALA A 79 8.72 3.79 6.50
CA ALA A 79 8.95 3.03 7.73
C ALA A 79 10.37 2.45 7.82
N THR A 80 10.96 2.07 6.69
CA THR A 80 12.33 1.57 6.62
C THR A 80 13.35 2.68 6.91
N VAL A 81 13.15 3.88 6.34
CA VAL A 81 13.99 5.05 6.59
C VAL A 81 13.94 5.47 8.06
N TYR A 82 12.74 5.57 8.64
CA TYR A 82 12.58 5.90 10.07
C TYR A 82 13.26 4.89 10.98
N SER A 83 13.16 3.59 10.67
CA SER A 83 13.83 2.54 11.44
C SER A 83 15.37 2.64 11.38
N ALA A 84 15.91 3.04 10.23
CA ALA A 84 17.36 3.24 10.05
C ALA A 84 17.86 4.47 10.81
N LEU A 85 17.12 5.58 10.74
CA LEU A 85 17.42 6.80 11.50
C LEU A 85 17.38 6.57 13.01
N ASP A 86 16.35 5.87 13.51
CA ASP A 86 16.22 5.55 14.94
C ASP A 86 17.40 4.69 15.42
N ARG A 87 17.85 3.71 14.63
CA ARG A 87 19.03 2.90 14.94
C ARG A 87 20.31 3.74 14.99
N SER A 88 20.52 4.58 13.99
CA SER A 88 21.71 5.44 13.92
C SER A 88 21.75 6.44 15.09
N ALA A 89 20.62 7.02 15.47
CA ALA A 89 20.53 7.90 16.64
C ALA A 89 20.84 7.16 17.95
N ALA A 90 20.39 5.91 18.09
CA ALA A 90 20.67 5.10 19.27
C ALA A 90 22.15 4.67 19.36
N GLU A 91 22.78 4.32 18.23
CA GLU A 91 24.22 4.03 18.15
C GLU A 91 25.04 5.27 18.54
N MET A 92 24.72 6.44 17.99
CA MET A 92 25.39 7.70 18.35
C MET A 92 25.23 8.03 19.84
N LEU A 93 24.05 7.82 20.43
CA LEU A 93 23.84 8.03 21.86
C LEU A 93 24.67 7.07 22.72
N ALA A 94 24.74 5.78 22.34
CA ALA A 94 25.52 4.78 23.05
C ALA A 94 27.03 5.10 23.00
N ASP A 95 27.54 5.53 21.84
CA ASP A 95 28.94 5.95 21.68
C ASP A 95 29.26 7.18 22.54
N LEU A 96 28.33 8.12 22.64
CA LEU A 96 28.47 9.34 23.44
C LEU A 96 28.45 9.03 24.94
N GLU A 97 27.59 8.11 25.40
CA GLU A 97 27.58 7.63 26.79
C GLU A 97 28.88 6.92 27.15
N LEU A 98 29.42 6.08 26.26
CA LEU A 98 30.72 5.42 26.43
C LEU A 98 31.87 6.42 26.53
N ALA A 99 31.89 7.44 25.67
CA ALA A 99 32.91 8.49 25.71
C ALA A 99 32.84 9.33 26.99
N VAL A 100 31.62 9.63 27.48
CA VAL A 100 31.40 10.39 28.72
C VAL A 100 31.79 9.57 29.96
N LEU A 101 31.54 8.26 29.97
CA LEU A 101 31.86 7.38 31.10
C LEU A 101 33.33 6.88 31.09
N GLY A 102 33.99 6.85 29.93
CA GLY A 102 35.38 6.42 29.77
C GLY A 102 36.42 7.54 29.74
N GLY A 103 36.02 8.80 29.62
CA GLY A 103 36.92 9.97 29.53
C GLY A 103 37.32 10.60 30.88
N GLY A 104 37.11 9.90 32.00
CA GLY A 104 37.33 10.39 33.36
C GLY A 104 38.62 9.90 34.03
N GLU A 105 39.65 9.52 33.27
CA GLU A 105 40.99 9.17 33.78
C GLU A 105 42.06 10.15 33.29
#